data_AF-A0A2G9R3F7-F1
#
_entry.id   AF-A0A2G9R3F7-F1
#
_cell.length_a   1.000
_cell.length_b   1.000
_cell.length_c   1.000
_cell.angle_alpha   90.00
_cell.angle_beta   90.00
_cell.angle_gamma   90.00
#
_symmetry.space_group_name_H-M   'P 1'
#
loop_
_entity.id
_entity.type
_entity.pdbx_description
1 polymer ?
#
loop_
_entity_poly.entity_id
_entity_poly.type
_entity_poly.pdbx_seq_one_letter_code
_entity_poly.pdbx_strand_id
1 'polypeptide(L)'
;MCGEASGSAEEEEGEAGWIEGAAILLSVVCVVLVTAFNDWSKEKQFRGLQNRIEQEQKFTVVRGGQVIQIPVADIVVGDIAQIKYGDLLPADGVLIQGNDLKIDESSLTGESDQVKKNLEKDPLLLSGTHVMEGSGKMVVTAIGVNSQTGIIFTLLGAGEHEEEKEKEKKEKKSMFLKEF
;
A
#
# COMPACT_ATOMS: atom_id res chain seq x y z
N MET A 1 -22.39 37.27 -77.20
CA MET A 1 -23.66 37.16 -76.46
C MET A 1 -23.57 35.97 -75.52
N CYS A 2 -24.15 36.14 -74.35
CA CYS A 2 -23.94 35.46 -73.08
C CYS A 2 -23.96 33.91 -73.11
N GLY A 3 -22.89 33.33 -72.56
CA GLY A 3 -22.88 32.49 -71.35
C GLY A 3 -24.02 31.49 -71.10
N GLU A 4 -23.64 30.22 -71.07
CA GLU A 4 -24.37 29.10 -70.50
C GLU A 4 -23.57 28.49 -69.33
N ALA A 5 -24.28 27.73 -68.49
CA ALA A 5 -23.85 27.00 -67.27
C ALA A 5 -23.88 27.83 -65.96
N SER A 6 -24.43 27.36 -64.86
CA SER A 6 -25.06 26.07 -64.53
C SER A 6 -25.73 26.24 -63.17
N GLY A 7 -26.91 25.66 -62.99
CA GLY A 7 -27.48 25.46 -61.66
C GLY A 7 -26.69 24.39 -60.91
N SER A 8 -26.33 24.70 -59.65
CA SER A 8 -25.98 23.74 -58.59
C SER A 8 -25.59 24.51 -57.32
N ALA A 9 -26.54 25.14 -56.63
CA ALA A 9 -26.24 25.90 -55.41
C ALA A 9 -27.23 25.67 -54.25
N GLU A 10 -28.14 24.70 -54.33
CA GLU A 10 -29.21 24.58 -53.32
C GLU A 10 -29.38 23.18 -52.69
N GLU A 11 -28.40 22.26 -52.80
CA GLU A 11 -28.52 20.91 -52.21
C GLU A 11 -27.54 20.58 -51.05
N GLU A 12 -26.59 21.44 -50.68
CA GLU A 12 -25.56 21.10 -49.66
C GLU A 12 -25.89 21.48 -48.19
N GLU A 13 -26.92 22.28 -47.90
CA GLU A 13 -27.14 22.81 -46.54
C GLU A 13 -27.84 21.85 -45.57
N GLY A 14 -28.55 20.83 -46.07
CA GLY A 14 -29.25 19.83 -45.24
C GLY A 14 -28.38 18.64 -44.83
N GLU A 15 -27.42 18.24 -45.68
CA GLU A 15 -26.53 17.11 -45.41
C GLU A 15 -25.35 17.48 -44.50
N ALA A 16 -25.07 18.77 -44.27
CA ALA A 16 -23.98 19.20 -43.39
C ALA A 16 -24.38 19.34 -41.90
N GLY A 17 -25.68 19.40 -41.57
CA GLY A 17 -26.14 19.67 -40.20
C GLY A 17 -25.81 18.56 -39.18
N TRP A 18 -25.82 17.30 -39.60
CA TRP A 18 -25.42 16.18 -38.73
C TRP A 18 -23.90 16.14 -38.51
N ILE A 19 -23.13 16.73 -39.43
CA ILE A 19 -21.67 16.76 -39.39
C ILE A 19 -21.20 17.64 -38.23
N GLU A 20 -21.89 18.76 -37.97
CA GLU A 20 -21.59 19.64 -36.84
C GLU A 20 -21.79 18.92 -35.49
N GLY A 21 -22.92 18.21 -35.32
CA GLY A 21 -23.17 17.39 -34.13
C GLY A 21 -22.19 16.22 -33.98
N ALA A 22 -21.86 15.55 -35.09
CA ALA A 22 -20.88 14.48 -35.12
C ALA A 22 -19.47 14.95 -34.74
N ALA A 23 -19.07 16.16 -35.19
CA ALA A 23 -17.78 16.75 -34.87
C ALA A 23 -17.65 17.06 -33.37
N ILE A 24 -18.70 17.61 -32.75
CA ILE A 24 -18.73 17.88 -31.30
C ILE A 24 -18.67 16.57 -30.51
N LEU A 25 -19.46 15.57 -30.90
CA LEU A 25 -19.48 14.27 -30.22
C LEU A 25 -18.11 13.57 -30.32
N LEU A 26 -17.50 13.57 -31.50
CA LEU A 26 -16.18 12.99 -31.72
C LEU A 26 -15.09 13.72 -30.91
N SER A 27 -15.17 15.04 -30.80
CA SER A 27 -14.27 15.85 -29.97
C SER A 27 -14.36 15.46 -28.49
N VAL A 28 -15.58 15.39 -27.93
CA VAL A 28 -15.79 15.01 -26.53
C VAL A 28 -15.32 13.58 -26.26
N VAL A 29 -15.62 12.63 -27.15
CA VAL A 29 -15.18 11.24 -27.03
C VAL A 29 -13.66 11.14 -27.04
N CYS A 30 -12.99 11.84 -27.96
CA CYS A 30 -11.52 11.88 -28.00
C CYS A 30 -10.92 12.47 -26.73
N VAL A 31 -11.46 13.58 -26.21
CA VAL A 31 -10.98 14.20 -24.97
C VAL A 31 -11.17 13.27 -23.77
N VAL A 32 -12.32 12.61 -23.64
CA VAL A 32 -12.59 11.66 -22.55
C VAL A 32 -11.67 10.45 -22.64
N LEU A 33 -11.45 9.89 -23.84
CA LEU A 33 -10.54 8.76 -24.03
C LEU A 33 -9.10 9.13 -23.69
N VAL A 34 -8.60 10.28 -24.15
CA VAL A 34 -7.24 10.75 -23.83
C VAL A 34 -7.09 11.01 -22.34
N THR A 35 -8.11 11.60 -21.70
CA THR A 35 -8.11 11.86 -20.26
C THR A 35 -8.10 10.55 -19.48
N ALA A 36 -8.99 9.60 -19.81
CA ALA A 36 -9.05 8.29 -19.16
C ALA A 36 -7.76 7.48 -19.36
N PHE A 37 -7.15 7.54 -20.54
CA PHE A 37 -5.90 6.83 -20.82
C PHE A 37 -4.72 7.44 -20.07
N ASN A 38 -4.67 8.76 -19.97
CA ASN A 38 -3.68 9.47 -19.16
C ASN A 38 -3.85 9.18 -17.67
N ASP A 39 -5.08 9.14 -17.17
CA ASP A 39 -5.36 8.86 -15.76
C ASP A 39 -5.04 7.40 -15.41
N TRP A 40 -5.42 6.45 -16.28
CA TRP A 40 -5.05 5.05 -16.14
C TRP A 40 -3.54 4.82 -16.21
N SER A 41 -2.83 5.54 -17.08
CA SER A 41 -1.37 5.47 -17.17
C SER A 41 -0.70 6.00 -15.91
N LYS A 42 -1.21 7.10 -15.34
CA LYS A 42 -0.73 7.66 -14.06
C LYS A 42 -0.98 6.70 -12.90
N GLU A 43 -2.16 6.11 -12.82
CA GLU A 43 -2.52 5.16 -11.77
C GLU A 43 -1.67 3.88 -11.84
N LYS A 44 -1.40 3.38 -13.06
CA LYS A 44 -0.53 2.21 -13.26
C LYS A 44 0.93 2.48 -12.86
N GLN A 45 1.43 3.69 -13.08
CA GLN A 45 2.77 4.10 -12.63
C GLN A 45 2.84 4.22 -11.10
N PHE A 46 1.78 4.71 -10.45
CA PHE A 46 1.68 4.74 -8.99
C PHE A 46 1.66 3.32 -8.39
N ARG A 47 0.87 2.41 -8.97
CA ARG A 47 0.82 1.00 -8.54
C ARG A 47 2.15 0.26 -8.72
N GLY A 48 2.94 0.63 -9.73
CA GLY A 48 4.28 0.08 -9.96
C GLY A 48 5.30 0.51 -8.90
N LEU A 49 5.19 1.74 -8.39
CA LEU A 49 6.01 2.24 -7.27
C LEU A 49 5.55 1.63 -5.94
N GLN A 50 4.24 1.54 -5.71
CA GLN A 50 3.67 0.95 -4.48
C GLN A 50 4.07 -0.53 -4.31
N ASN A 51 4.02 -1.32 -5.39
CA ASN A 51 4.42 -2.73 -5.36
C ASN A 51 5.92 -2.94 -5.11
N ARG A 52 6.77 -1.98 -5.48
CA ARG A 52 8.22 -2.05 -5.19
C ARG A 52 8.52 -1.67 -3.74
N ILE A 53 7.79 -0.71 -3.20
CA ILE A 53 7.93 -0.26 -1.81
C ILE A 53 7.34 -1.28 -0.82
N GLU A 54 6.18 -1.90 -1.14
CA GLU A 54 5.59 -2.99 -0.33
C GLU A 54 6.49 -4.24 -0.25
N GLN A 55 7.32 -4.49 -1.28
CA GLN A 55 8.27 -5.62 -1.29
C GLN A 55 9.63 -5.30 -0.65
N GLU A 56 9.93 -4.03 -0.34
CA GLU A 56 11.26 -3.62 0.12
C GLU A 56 11.40 -3.50 1.64
N GLN A 57 10.30 -3.48 2.41
CA GLN A 57 10.39 -3.56 3.86
C GLN A 57 10.70 -5.00 4.30
N LYS A 58 12.00 -5.28 4.39
CA LYS A 58 12.54 -6.51 4.97
C LYS A 58 12.83 -6.28 6.45
N PHE A 59 12.54 -7.29 7.25
CA PHE A 59 12.90 -7.33 8.66
C PHE A 59 13.82 -8.51 8.95
N THR A 60 14.70 -8.34 9.93
CA THR A 60 15.65 -9.39 10.31
C THR A 60 15.02 -10.31 11.35
N VAL A 61 14.92 -11.60 11.07
CA VAL A 61 14.42 -12.62 12.00
C VAL A 61 15.41 -13.76 12.17
N VAL A 62 15.27 -14.51 13.25
CA VAL A 62 16.07 -15.70 13.55
C VAL A 62 15.18 -16.94 13.44
N ARG A 63 15.38 -17.73 12.38
CA ARG A 63 14.69 -19.01 12.17
C ARG A 63 15.74 -20.13 12.03
N GLY A 64 15.55 -21.25 12.73
CA GLY A 64 16.50 -22.37 12.70
C GLY A 64 17.92 -22.00 13.17
N GLY A 65 18.05 -20.99 14.04
CA GLY A 65 19.34 -20.49 14.53
C GLY A 65 20.11 -19.59 13.55
N GLN A 66 19.56 -19.32 12.35
CA GLN A 66 20.17 -18.44 11.36
C GLN A 66 19.46 -17.10 11.30
N VAL A 67 20.24 -16.03 11.16
CA VAL A 67 19.74 -14.66 10.96
C VAL A 67 19.42 -14.47 9.48
N ILE A 68 18.14 -14.28 9.16
CA ILE A 68 17.65 -14.13 7.80
C ILE A 68 16.83 -12.84 7.68
N GLN A 69 16.86 -12.20 6.51
CA GLN A 69 15.97 -11.09 6.21
C GLN A 69 14.78 -11.60 5.41
N ILE A 70 13.58 -11.40 5.95
CA ILE A 70 12.33 -11.77 5.30
C ILE A 70 11.48 -10.53 5.06
N PRO A 71 10.60 -10.52 4.05
CA PRO A 71 9.58 -9.48 3.93
C PRO A 71 8.75 -9.38 5.21
N VAL A 72 8.34 -8.16 5.59
CA VAL A 72 7.47 -7.93 6.76
C VAL A 72 6.18 -8.75 6.68
N ALA A 73 5.62 -8.92 5.47
CA ALA A 73 4.42 -9.71 5.24
C ALA A 73 4.58 -11.22 5.54
N ASP A 74 5.81 -11.74 5.61
CA ASP A 74 6.10 -13.15 5.88
C ASP A 74 6.43 -13.42 7.38
N ILE A 75 6.36 -12.38 8.23
CA ILE A 75 6.55 -12.49 9.68
C ILE A 75 5.32 -13.19 10.29
N VAL A 76 5.57 -14.15 11.18
CA VAL A 76 4.53 -14.89 11.87
C VAL A 76 4.71 -14.85 13.39
N VAL A 77 3.63 -15.12 14.11
CA VAL A 77 3.67 -15.26 15.57
C VAL A 77 4.63 -16.39 15.96
N GLY A 78 5.47 -16.13 16.96
CA GLY A 78 6.52 -17.04 17.41
C GLY A 78 7.88 -16.84 16.73
N ASP A 79 7.98 -15.99 15.72
CA ASP A 79 9.28 -15.60 15.17
C ASP A 79 10.11 -14.83 16.21
N ILE A 80 11.43 -15.03 16.16
CA ILE A 80 12.38 -14.20 16.91
C ILE A 80 12.84 -13.08 16.00
N ALA A 81 12.35 -11.86 16.22
CA ALA A 81 12.75 -10.70 15.44
C ALA A 81 13.97 -10.01 16.08
N GLN A 82 14.96 -9.67 15.28
CA GLN A 82 16.15 -8.94 15.71
C GLN A 82 15.95 -7.44 15.46
N ILE A 83 16.05 -6.67 16.54
CA ILE A 83 15.74 -5.24 16.57
C ILE A 83 17.04 -4.44 16.61
N LYS A 84 17.13 -3.40 15.80
CA LYS A 84 18.26 -2.48 15.70
C LYS A 84 17.79 -1.02 15.73
N TYR A 85 18.72 -0.13 16.00
CA TYR A 85 18.52 1.31 15.88
C TYR A 85 17.98 1.69 14.49
N GLY A 86 16.94 2.51 14.48
CA GLY A 86 16.27 3.00 13.26
C GLY A 86 15.20 2.06 12.72
N ASP A 87 15.02 0.86 13.29
CA ASP A 87 13.98 -0.05 12.85
C ASP A 87 12.58 0.49 13.21
N LEU A 88 11.64 0.31 12.29
CA LEU A 88 10.20 0.40 12.57
C LEU A 88 9.72 -1.00 12.95
N LEU A 89 9.10 -1.16 14.12
CA LEU A 89 8.62 -2.47 14.55
C LEU A 89 7.40 -2.91 13.71
N PRO A 90 7.48 -4.03 12.97
CA PRO A 90 6.40 -4.47 12.10
C PRO A 90 5.29 -5.22 12.85
N ALA A 91 5.57 -5.67 14.06
CA ALA A 91 4.71 -6.58 14.83
C ALA A 91 4.86 -6.29 16.32
N ASP A 92 3.86 -6.71 17.10
CA ASP A 92 3.94 -6.66 18.55
C ASP A 92 4.77 -7.85 19.05
N GLY A 93 5.42 -7.69 20.19
CA GLY A 93 6.10 -8.79 20.83
C GLY A 93 6.71 -8.49 22.18
N VAL A 94 7.41 -9.50 22.69
CA VAL A 94 8.03 -9.48 24.01
C VAL A 94 9.55 -9.55 23.85
N LEU A 95 10.24 -8.60 24.47
CA LEU A 95 11.69 -8.52 24.53
C LEU A 95 12.24 -9.75 25.27
N ILE A 96 13.09 -10.51 24.61
CA ILE A 96 13.81 -11.66 25.18
C ILE A 96 15.28 -11.37 25.44
N GLN A 97 15.82 -10.34 24.80
CA GLN A 97 17.19 -9.87 24.97
C GLN A 97 17.24 -8.40 24.56
N GLY A 98 17.84 -7.52 25.35
CA GLY A 98 17.96 -6.10 25.01
C GLY A 98 19.27 -5.50 25.52
N ASN A 99 19.76 -4.49 24.82
CA ASN A 99 20.89 -3.67 25.24
C ASN A 99 20.53 -2.19 25.05
N ASP A 100 20.28 -1.50 26.16
CA ASP A 100 19.86 -0.09 26.24
C ASP A 100 18.80 0.32 25.20
N LEU A 101 17.76 -0.51 25.08
CA LEU A 101 16.70 -0.31 24.09
C LEU A 101 15.80 0.86 24.48
N LYS A 102 15.72 1.87 23.60
CA LYS A 102 14.78 2.99 23.72
C LYS A 102 13.90 3.08 22.49
N ILE A 103 12.63 3.30 22.71
CA ILE A 103 11.61 3.30 21.66
C ILE A 103 10.80 4.59 21.74
N ASP A 104 10.49 5.14 20.58
CA ASP A 104 9.55 6.23 20.41
C ASP A 104 8.14 5.65 20.27
N GLU A 105 7.32 5.88 21.30
CA GLU A 105 5.92 5.46 21.35
C GLU A 105 4.95 6.58 20.96
N SER A 106 5.46 7.74 20.50
CA SER A 106 4.64 8.89 20.13
C SER A 106 3.61 8.59 19.05
N SER A 107 3.90 7.61 18.18
CA SER A 107 2.96 7.17 17.14
C SER A 107 1.71 6.48 17.71
N LEU A 108 1.79 5.92 18.92
CA LEU A 108 0.69 5.22 19.59
C LEU A 108 0.07 6.03 20.74
N THR A 109 0.90 6.68 21.56
CA THR A 109 0.45 7.39 22.76
C THR A 109 0.23 8.88 22.53
N GLY A 110 0.84 9.45 21.49
CA GLY A 110 0.85 10.89 21.23
C GLY A 110 1.80 11.68 22.14
N GLU A 111 2.56 11.02 23.01
CA GLU A 111 3.55 11.63 23.89
C GLU A 111 4.96 11.44 23.30
N SER A 112 5.74 12.51 23.14
CA SER A 112 7.07 12.48 22.51
C SER A 112 8.21 11.90 23.37
N ASP A 113 7.89 11.12 24.41
CA ASP A 113 8.88 10.62 25.34
C ASP A 113 9.47 9.28 24.88
N GLN A 114 10.80 9.19 24.87
CA GLN A 114 11.51 7.94 24.60
C GLN A 114 11.38 6.99 25.79
N VAL A 115 10.76 5.84 25.57
CA VAL A 115 10.52 4.84 26.61
C VAL A 115 11.65 3.82 26.62
N LYS A 116 12.27 3.62 27.78
CA LYS A 116 13.30 2.58 28.00
C LYS A 116 12.64 1.22 28.20
N LYS A 117 12.96 0.26 27.33
CA LYS A 117 12.45 -1.11 27.39
C LYS A 117 13.46 -2.04 28.06
N ASN A 118 12.97 -2.84 29.01
CA ASN A 118 13.79 -3.75 29.81
C ASN A 118 13.01 -5.02 30.12
N LEU A 119 13.69 -6.16 30.19
CA LEU A 119 13.07 -7.47 30.44
C LEU A 119 12.23 -7.52 31.73
N GLU A 120 12.64 -6.77 32.78
CA GLU A 120 12.00 -6.85 34.11
C GLU A 120 10.86 -5.86 34.32
N LYS A 121 10.93 -4.68 33.70
CA LYS A 121 9.97 -3.58 33.96
C LYS A 121 8.95 -3.40 32.85
N ASP A 122 9.43 -3.44 31.61
CA ASP A 122 8.61 -3.18 30.44
C ASP A 122 9.22 -3.92 29.24
N PRO A 123 8.92 -5.22 29.10
CA PRO A 123 9.42 -6.04 28.01
C PRO A 123 8.54 -5.92 26.75
N LEU A 124 7.48 -5.13 26.76
CA LEU A 124 6.52 -5.08 25.66
C LEU A 124 6.98 -4.13 24.56
N LEU A 125 6.85 -4.61 23.33
CA LEU A 125 7.25 -3.91 22.12
C LEU A 125 6.04 -3.85 21.20
N LEU A 126 5.70 -2.65 20.75
CA LEU A 126 4.47 -2.37 20.01
C LEU A 126 4.79 -2.10 18.54
N SER A 127 4.00 -2.67 17.64
CA SER A 127 4.06 -2.42 16.21
C SER A 127 3.82 -0.95 15.89
N GLY A 128 4.50 -0.41 14.89
CA GLY A 128 4.38 1.01 14.52
C GLY A 128 5.22 1.96 15.37
N THR A 129 5.99 1.45 16.34
CA THR A 129 6.96 2.24 17.11
C THR A 129 8.35 2.23 16.48
N HIS A 130 9.12 3.29 16.72
CA HIS A 130 10.47 3.45 16.18
C HIS A 130 11.55 3.21 17.24
N VAL A 131 12.60 2.48 16.86
CA VAL A 131 13.73 2.22 17.74
C VAL A 131 14.70 3.40 17.69
N MET A 132 14.77 4.15 18.78
CA MET A 132 15.58 5.37 18.89
C MET A 132 16.98 5.11 19.44
N GLU A 133 17.19 4.01 20.16
CA GLU A 133 18.51 3.65 20.68
C GLU A 133 18.57 2.15 20.98
N GLY A 134 19.78 1.60 20.93
CA GLY A 134 20.06 0.24 21.37
C GLY A 134 19.74 -0.83 20.35
N SER A 135 19.68 -2.07 20.82
CA SER A 135 19.34 -3.24 20.02
C SER A 135 18.79 -4.36 20.89
N GLY A 136 18.13 -5.33 20.28
CA GLY A 136 17.55 -6.44 21.02
C GLY A 136 17.03 -7.57 20.15
N LYS A 137 16.38 -8.52 20.80
CA LYS A 137 15.60 -9.58 20.19
C LYS A 137 14.26 -9.65 20.88
N MET A 138 13.21 -9.84 20.11
CA MET A 138 11.85 -10.03 20.59
C MET A 138 11.25 -11.29 20.01
N VAL A 139 10.30 -11.87 20.74
CA VAL A 139 9.41 -12.89 20.20
C VAL A 139 8.12 -12.22 19.76
N VAL A 140 7.74 -12.45 18.51
CA VAL A 140 6.52 -11.89 17.92
C VAL A 140 5.29 -12.52 18.58
N THR A 141 4.38 -11.70 19.11
CA THR A 141 3.13 -12.14 19.74
C THR A 141 1.91 -11.87 18.89
N ALA A 142 1.87 -10.76 18.16
CA ALA A 142 0.72 -10.40 17.32
C ALA A 142 1.17 -9.62 16.05
N ILE A 143 0.45 -9.85 14.95
CA ILE A 143 0.71 -9.27 13.63
C ILE A 143 -0.58 -8.76 12.99
N GLY A 144 -0.45 -7.81 12.06
CA GLY A 144 -1.57 -7.29 11.26
C GLY A 144 -2.71 -6.76 12.12
N VAL A 145 -3.95 -7.09 11.77
CA VAL A 145 -5.18 -6.66 12.48
C VAL A 145 -5.23 -7.08 13.95
N ASN A 146 -4.43 -8.08 14.36
CA ASN A 146 -4.39 -8.55 15.75
C ASN A 146 -3.37 -7.79 16.61
N SER A 147 -2.52 -6.95 16.01
CA SER A 147 -1.61 -6.09 16.77
C SER A 147 -2.35 -4.90 17.37
N GLN A 148 -1.76 -4.23 18.37
CA GLN A 148 -2.35 -3.03 18.98
C GLN A 148 -2.64 -1.96 17.93
N THR A 149 -1.66 -1.69 17.07
CA THR A 149 -1.80 -0.74 15.96
C THR A 149 -2.86 -1.20 14.96
N GLY A 150 -2.92 -2.50 14.65
CA GLY A 150 -3.95 -3.07 13.77
C GLY A 150 -5.37 -2.94 14.33
N ILE A 151 -5.56 -3.17 15.64
CA ILE A 151 -6.84 -3.01 16.32
C ILE A 151 -7.26 -1.54 16.31
N ILE A 152 -6.34 -0.61 16.64
CA ILE A 152 -6.61 0.84 16.61
C ILE A 152 -7.03 1.26 15.19
N PHE A 153 -6.30 0.82 14.17
CA PHE A 153 -6.61 1.13 12.77
C PHE A 153 -7.98 0.56 12.34
N THR A 154 -8.31 -0.65 12.80
CA THR A 154 -9.61 -1.29 12.54
C THR A 154 -10.75 -0.51 13.19
N LEU A 155 -10.58 -0.10 14.45
CA LEU A 155 -11.58 0.69 15.19
C LEU A 155 -11.78 2.09 14.61
N LEU A 156 -10.74 2.70 14.04
CA LEU A 156 -10.82 3.99 13.35
C LEU A 156 -11.49 3.91 11.96
N GLY A 157 -12.00 2.73 11.57
CA GLY A 157 -12.76 2.54 10.34
C GLY A 157 -11.90 2.24 9.10
N ALA A 158 -10.62 1.95 9.28
CA ALA A 158 -9.72 1.63 8.18
C ALA A 158 -9.48 0.10 7.99
N GLY A 159 -9.98 -0.73 8.92
CA GLY A 159 -9.87 -2.19 8.84
C GLY A 159 -10.71 -2.85 7.74
N GLU A 160 -11.81 -2.23 7.32
CA GLU A 160 -12.66 -2.76 6.24
C GLU A 160 -11.90 -2.81 4.90
N HIS A 161 -11.03 -1.83 4.62
CA HIS A 161 -10.27 -1.76 3.38
C HIS A 161 -9.06 -2.72 3.32
N GLU A 162 -8.48 -3.11 4.46
CA GLU A 162 -7.35 -4.06 4.48
C GLU A 162 -7.83 -5.51 4.43
N GLU A 163 -8.92 -5.85 5.13
CA GLU A 163 -9.52 -7.19 5.04
C GLU A 163 -9.98 -7.52 3.61
N GLU A 164 -10.58 -6.56 2.90
CA GLU A 164 -10.98 -6.76 1.50
C GLU A 164 -9.76 -6.99 0.58
N LYS A 165 -8.68 -6.23 0.77
CA LYS A 165 -7.43 -6.40 0.00
C LYS A 165 -6.75 -7.74 0.29
N GLU A 166 -6.78 -8.20 1.54
CA GLU A 166 -6.20 -9.48 1.94
C GLU A 166 -7.03 -10.66 1.41
N LYS A 167 -8.37 -10.55 1.42
CA LYS A 167 -9.31 -11.50 0.80
C LYS A 167 -9.11 -11.57 -0.71
N GLU A 168 -9.00 -10.44 -1.41
CA GLU A 168 -8.69 -10.38 -2.84
C GLU A 168 -7.33 -11.03 -3.18
N LYS A 169 -6.26 -10.75 -2.40
CA LYS A 169 -4.94 -11.37 -2.62
C LYS A 169 -4.99 -12.89 -2.44
N LYS A 170 -5.72 -13.39 -1.43
CA LYS A 170 -5.92 -14.83 -1.18
C LYS A 170 -6.74 -15.49 -2.31
N GLU A 171 -7.80 -14.84 -2.79
CA GLU A 171 -8.60 -15.34 -3.92
C GLU A 171 -7.80 -15.40 -5.21
N LYS A 172 -7.06 -14.34 -5.55
CA LYS A 172 -6.20 -14.30 -6.76
C LYS A 172 -5.12 -15.38 -6.72
N LYS A 173 -4.49 -15.61 -5.56
CA LYS A 173 -3.49 -16.68 -5.38
C LYS A 173 -4.10 -18.08 -5.48
N SER A 174 -5.29 -18.28 -4.93
CA SER A 174 -6.07 -19.53 -5.02
C SER A 174 -6.50 -19.84 -6.47
N MET A 175 -6.95 -18.83 -7.21
CA MET A 175 -7.31 -18.95 -8.61
C MET A 175 -6.10 -19.31 -9.48
N PHE A 176 -4.95 -18.66 -9.24
CA PHE A 176 -3.70 -18.93 -9.93
C PHE A 176 -3.17 -20.35 -9.67
N LEU A 177 -3.31 -20.87 -8.45
CA LEU A 177 -2.90 -22.24 -8.08
C LEU A 177 -3.81 -23.34 -8.64
N LYS A 178 -5.00 -23.01 -9.15
CA LYS A 178 -5.92 -23.98 -9.78
C LYS A 178 -5.73 -24.10 -11.29
N GLU A 179 -5.01 -23.17 -11.92
CA GLU A 179 -4.70 -23.20 -13.35
C GLU A 179 -3.37 -23.89 -13.70
N PHE A 180 -2.62 -24.35 -12.70
CA PHE A 180 -1.42 -25.19 -12.85
C PHE A 180 -1.63 -26.54 -12.15
#